data_AF-A0AAE8HMR0-F1
#
_entry.id   AF-A0AAE8HMR0-F1
#
_cell.length_a   1.000
_cell.length_b   1.000
_cell.length_c   1.000
_cell.angle_alpha   90.00
_cell.angle_beta   90.00
_cell.angle_gamma   90.00
#
_symmetry.space_group_name_H-M   'P 1'
#
loop_
_entity.id
_entity.type
_entity.pdbx_description
1 polymer ?
#
loop_
_entity_poly.entity_id
_entity_poly.type
_entity_poly.pdbx_seq_one_letter_code
_entity_poly.pdbx_strand_id
1 'polypeptide(L)' 'MSEPEADLDREATANRLMQRLSGFAQGIGMSGTDARQIIGRVIASDPSAGDGELMAKARTWMLIALG' A
#
# COMPACT_ATOMS: atom_id res chain seq x y z
N MET A 1 -15.82 17.50 9.31
CA MET A 1 -14.35 17.37 9.18
C MET A 1 -14.13 16.31 8.10
N SER A 2 -14.36 16.70 6.85
CA SER A 2 -13.33 17.06 5.85
C SER A 2 -12.85 15.84 5.06
N GLU A 3 -13.73 15.24 4.26
CA GLU A 3 -13.42 14.21 3.26
C GLU A 3 -12.13 14.48 2.44
N PRO A 4 -11.83 15.71 1.99
CA PRO A 4 -10.59 15.97 1.23
C PRO A 4 -9.30 15.77 2.04
N GLU A 5 -9.31 16.01 3.36
CA GLU A 5 -8.11 15.86 4.19
C GLU A 5 -7.75 14.38 4.37
N ALA A 6 -8.76 13.53 4.55
CA ALA A 6 -8.58 12.09 4.66
C ALA A 6 -8.05 11.46 3.36
N ASP A 7 -8.53 11.93 2.20
CA ASP A 7 -8.05 11.40 0.91
C ASP A 7 -6.61 11.83 0.59
N LEU A 8 -6.23 13.06 0.94
CA LEU A 8 -4.84 13.53 0.82
C LEU A 8 -3.89 12.71 1.71
N ASP A 9 -4.31 12.36 2.93
CA ASP A 9 -3.51 11.54 3.84
C ASP A 9 -3.36 10.09 3.33
N ARG A 10 -4.43 9.51 2.77
CA ARG A 10 -4.37 8.18 2.13
C ARG A 10 -3.42 8.18 0.95
N GLU A 11 -3.47 9.20 0.09
CA GLU A 11 -2.57 9.29 -1.07
C GLU A 11 -1.11 9.48 -0.64
N ALA A 12 -0.86 10.35 0.35
CA ALA A 12 0.46 10.52 0.94
C ALA A 12 1.00 9.20 1.53
N THR A 13 0.15 8.46 2.25
CA THR A 13 0.48 7.15 2.81
C THR A 13 0.77 6.12 1.70
N ALA A 14 -0.06 6.06 0.66
CA ALA A 14 0.17 5.18 -0.48
C ALA A 14 1.50 5.47 -1.19
N ASN A 15 1.85 6.76 -1.34
CA ASN A 15 3.11 7.17 -1.95
C ASN A 15 4.32 6.77 -1.08
N ARG A 16 4.26 6.95 0.25
CA ARG A 16 5.30 6.50 1.18
C ARG A 16 5.50 4.99 1.14
N LEU A 17 4.40 4.23 1.11
CA LEU A 17 4.44 2.77 1.01
C LEU A 17 5.00 2.31 -0.34
N MET A 18 4.60 2.94 -1.45
CA MET A 18 5.13 2.61 -2.78
C MET A 18 6.64 2.83 -2.88
N GLN A 19 7.16 3.94 -2.34
CA GLN A 19 8.61 4.20 -2.31
C GLN A 19 9.37 3.06 -1.60
N ARG A 20 8.82 2.55 -0.49
CA ARG A 20 9.46 1.48 0.30
C ARG A 20 9.28 0.09 -0.28
N LEU A 21 8.13 -0.20 -0.90
CA LEU A 21 7.77 -1.53 -1.38
C LEU A 21 8.09 -1.76 -2.86
N SER A 22 8.45 -0.73 -3.62
CA SER A 22 8.76 -0.84 -5.05
C SER A 22 9.84 -1.88 -5.36
N GLY A 23 10.95 -1.89 -4.61
CA GLY A 23 12.02 -2.87 -4.77
C GLY A 23 11.59 -4.30 -4.42
N PHE A 24 10.70 -4.46 -3.43
CA PHE A 24 10.12 -5.76 -3.10
C PHE A 24 9.20 -6.26 -4.23
N ALA A 25 8.28 -5.40 -4.70
CA ALA A 25 7.38 -5.73 -5.80
C ALA A 25 8.14 -6.13 -7.08
N GLN A 26 9.19 -5.37 -7.43
CA GLN A 26 10.07 -5.73 -8.54
C GLN A 26 10.78 -7.07 -8.32
N GLY A 27 11.28 -7.33 -7.11
CA GLY A 27 11.96 -8.58 -6.76
C GLY A 27 11.08 -9.83 -6.88
N ILE A 28 9.76 -9.67 -6.82
CA ILE A 28 8.80 -10.75 -7.02
C ILE A 28 8.14 -10.75 -8.41
N GLY A 29 8.58 -9.87 -9.31
CA GLY A 29 8.01 -9.75 -10.66
C GLY A 29 6.65 -9.03 -10.74
N MET A 30 6.22 -8.35 -9.68
CA MET A 30 4.97 -7.60 -9.64
C MET A 30 5.13 -6.20 -10.22
N SER A 31 4.15 -5.76 -11.01
CA SER A 31 4.15 -4.41 -11.56
C SER A 31 3.92 -3.34 -10.48
N GLY A 32 4.43 -2.13 -10.71
CA GLY A 32 4.18 -1.00 -9.82
C GLY A 32 2.69 -0.63 -9.71
N THR A 33 1.91 -0.87 -10.77
CA THR A 33 0.46 -0.64 -10.79
C THR A 33 -0.25 -1.61 -9.86
N ASP A 34 0.05 -2.91 -9.93
CA ASP A 34 -0.57 -3.92 -9.08
C ASP A 34 -0.18 -3.70 -7.61
N ALA A 35 1.09 -3.39 -7.37
CA ALA A 35 1.57 -3.02 -6.05
C ALA A 35 0.79 -1.83 -5.46
N ARG A 36 0.56 -0.78 -6.27
CA ARG A 36 -0.21 0.40 -5.83
C ARG A 36 -1.67 0.06 -5.53
N GLN A 37 -2.29 -0.81 -6.33
CA GLN A 37 -3.66 -1.26 -6.07
C GLN A 37 -3.76 -2.04 -4.76
N ILE A 38 -2.81 -2.93 -4.48
CA ILE A 38 -2.76 -3.69 -3.21
C ILE A 38 -2.58 -2.73 -2.03
N ILE A 39 -1.66 -1.78 -2.11
CA ILE A 39 -1.45 -0.76 -1.07
C ILE A 39 -2.72 0.05 -0.82
N GLY A 40 -3.41 0.49 -1.88
CA GLY A 40 -4.67 1.21 -1.77
C GLY A 40 -5.75 0.41 -1.04
N ARG A 41 -5.87 -0.89 -1.36
CA ARG A 41 -6.82 -1.79 -0.67
C ARG A 41 -6.47 -1.98 0.81
N VAL A 42 -5.18 -2.10 1.14
CA VAL A 42 -4.72 -2.24 2.53
C VAL A 42 -5.03 -0.98 3.36
N ILE A 43 -4.75 0.21 2.81
CA ILE A 43 -5.09 1.49 3.47
C ILE A 43 -6.61 1.63 3.65
N ALA A 44 -7.40 1.29 2.63
CA ALA A 44 -8.86 1.37 2.71
C ALA A 44 -9.45 0.38 3.74
N SER A 45 -8.80 -0.78 3.92
CA SER A 45 -9.27 -1.82 4.86
C SER A 45 -8.91 -1.51 6.31
N ASP A 46 -7.84 -0.75 6.55
CA ASP A 46 -7.41 -0.34 7.88
C ASP A 46 -6.85 1.09 7.89
N PRO A 47 -7.72 2.11 7.79
CA PRO A 47 -7.30 3.50 7.67
C PRO A 47 -6.65 4.07 8.94
N SER A 48 -6.76 3.38 10.07
CA SER A 48 -6.16 3.78 11.35
C SER A 48 -4.78 3.17 11.60
N ALA A 49 -4.37 2.18 10.81
CA ALA A 49 -3.08 1.53 10.97
C ALA A 49 -1.92 2.46 10.60
N GLY A 50 -0.82 2.34 11.36
CA GLY A 50 0.40 3.06 11.04
C GLY A 50 1.12 2.48 9.81
N ASP A 51 1.99 3.29 9.20
CA ASP A 51 2.80 2.91 8.02
C ASP A 51 3.45 1.52 8.15
N GLY A 52 3.97 1.16 9.34
CA GLY A 52 4.64 -0.12 9.59
C GLY A 52 3.72 -1.34 9.45
N GLU A 53 2.52 -1.25 10.01
CA GLU A 53 1.52 -2.31 9.92
C GLU A 53 0.95 -2.41 8.50
N LEU A 54 0.66 -1.27 7.87
CA LEU A 54 0.22 -1.22 6.48
C LEU A 54 1.26 -1.82 5.53
N MET A 55 2.56 -1.57 5.76
CA MET A 55 3.64 -2.20 4.98
C MET A 55 3.67 -3.71 5.13
N ALA A 56 3.54 -4.23 6.36
CA ALA A 56 3.52 -5.66 6.61
C ALA A 56 2.33 -6.33 5.91
N LYS A 57 1.13 -5.75 6.04
CA LYS A 57 -0.09 -6.21 5.36
C LYS A 57 0.07 -6.17 3.83
N ALA A 58 0.55 -5.06 3.28
CA ALA A 58 0.77 -4.93 1.84
C ALA A 58 1.76 -5.96 1.30
N ARG A 59 2.86 -6.21 2.01
CA ARG A 59 3.84 -7.24 1.63
C ARG A 59 3.24 -8.64 1.62
N THR A 60 2.44 -8.98 2.63
CA THR A 60 1.73 -10.27 2.68
C THR A 60 0.78 -10.42 1.51
N TRP A 61 -0.03 -9.40 1.22
CA TRP A 61 -0.96 -9.43 0.09
C TRP A 61 -0.27 -9.52 -1.27
N MET A 62 0.88 -8.86 -1.44
CA MET A 62 1.69 -8.98 -2.65
C MET A 62 2.18 -10.42 -2.87
N LEU A 63 2.58 -11.13 -1.81
CA LEU A 63 2.98 -12.54 -1.91
C LEU A 63 1.80 -13.45 -2.27
N ILE A 64 0.63 -13.20 -1.67
CA ILE A 64 -0.59 -13.98 -1.95
C ILE A 64 -1.01 -13.79 -3.41
N ALA A 65 -0.90 -12.59 -3.96
CA ALA A 65 -1.31 -12.28 -5.34
C ALA A 65 -0.42 -12.93 -6.43
N LEU A 66 0.74 -13.50 -6.07
CA LEU A 66 1.57 -14.28 -6.99
C LEU A 66 1.16 -15.75 -7.09
N GLY A 67 0.37 -16.24 -6.12
CA GLY A 67 0.00 -17.64 -5.96
C GLY A 67 -1.26 -18.01 -6.71
#